data_AF-A0A412EZG7-F1
#
_entry.id   AF-A0A412EZG7-F1
#
_cell.length_a   1.000
_cell.length_b   1.000
_cell.length_c   1.000
_cell.angle_alpha   90.00
_cell.angle_beta   90.00
_cell.angle_gamma   90.00
#
_symmetry.space_group_name_H-M   'P 1'
#
loop_
_entity.id
_entity.type
_entity.pdbx_description
1 polymer ?
#
loop_
_entity_poly.entity_id
_entity_poly.type
_entity_poly.pdbx_seq_one_letter_code
_entity_poly.pdbx_strand_id
1 'polypeptide(L)'
;MIKFLSENWALLSFVISAIAYIYYQVIAMRKGIRALLRADLIRLYNKYHDDYGYCPLYVKQSLEDEYKQYHTLNGNGVGTQIYHALMELPTEPPNEGED
;
A
#
# COMPACT_ATOMS: atom_id res chain seq x y z
N MET A 1 -45.20 -0.86 -0.38
CA MET A 1 -43.75 -1.03 -0.60
C MET A 1 -43.39 -1.16 -2.08
N ILE A 2 -43.97 -2.14 -2.80
CA ILE A 2 -43.67 -2.35 -4.24
C ILE A 2 -44.08 -1.15 -5.12
N LYS A 3 -45.26 -0.55 -4.90
CA LYS A 3 -45.71 0.66 -5.63
C LYS A 3 -44.76 1.87 -5.47
N PHE A 4 -44.27 2.09 -4.26
CA PHE A 4 -43.34 3.19 -3.97
C PHE A 4 -42.02 3.04 -4.73
N LEU A 5 -41.52 1.81 -4.89
CA LEU A 5 -40.30 1.52 -5.65
C LEU A 5 -40.51 1.70 -7.17
N SER A 6 -41.66 1.27 -7.71
CA SER A 6 -41.97 1.46 -9.14
C SER A 6 -42.27 2.92 -9.51
N GLU A 7 -42.87 3.68 -8.60
CA GLU A 7 -43.20 5.09 -8.82
C GLU A 7 -41.94 5.99 -8.73
N ASN A 8 -40.94 5.58 -7.94
CA ASN A 8 -39.69 6.34 -7.73
C ASN A 8 -38.46 5.69 -8.41
N TRP A 9 -38.67 4.91 -9.48
CA TRP A 9 -37.60 4.16 -10.16
C TRP A 9 -36.45 5.05 -10.67
N ALA A 10 -36.75 6.27 -11.13
CA ALA A 10 -35.73 7.23 -11.56
C ALA A 10 -34.81 7.65 -10.41
N LEU A 11 -35.36 7.85 -9.21
CA LEU A 11 -34.58 8.17 -8.02
C LEU A 11 -33.69 6.98 -7.60
N LEU A 12 -34.20 5.75 -7.72
CA LEU A 12 -33.40 4.53 -7.50
C LEU A 12 -32.24 4.44 -8.50
N SER A 13 -32.49 4.69 -9.79
CA SER A 13 -31.43 4.66 -10.81
C SER A 13 -30.36 5.73 -10.58
N PHE A 14 -30.76 6.92 -10.14
CA PHE A 14 -29.85 8.00 -9.81
C PHE A 14 -28.95 7.62 -8.62
N VAL A 15 -29.56 7.06 -7.56
CA VAL A 15 -28.81 6.59 -6.39
C VAL A 15 -27.84 5.46 -6.76
N ILE A 16 -28.27 4.47 -7.57
CA ILE A 16 -27.40 3.40 -8.05
C ILE A 16 -26.22 3.97 -8.85
N SER A 17 -26.48 4.91 -9.77
CA SER A 17 -25.44 5.54 -10.56
C SER A 17 -24.45 6.33 -9.70
N ALA A 18 -24.94 7.06 -8.70
CA ALA A 18 -24.08 7.79 -7.77
C ALA A 18 -23.20 6.85 -6.94
N ILE A 19 -23.78 5.75 -6.43
CA ILE A 19 -23.03 4.73 -5.69
C ILE A 19 -21.98 4.07 -6.60
N ALA A 20 -22.35 3.71 -7.83
CA ALA A 20 -21.42 3.12 -8.80
C ALA A 20 -20.25 4.09 -9.10
N TYR A 21 -20.53 5.37 -9.32
CA TYR A 21 -19.51 6.39 -9.54
C TYR A 21 -18.54 6.49 -8.36
N ILE A 22 -19.08 6.59 -7.13
CA ILE A 22 -18.25 6.63 -5.91
C ILE A 22 -17.43 5.34 -5.76
N TYR A 23 -18.02 4.18 -6.06
CA TYR A 23 -17.34 2.90 -6.03
C TYR A 23 -16.13 2.86 -7.00
N TYR A 24 -16.30 3.32 -8.23
CA TYR A 24 -15.20 3.43 -9.19
C TYR A 24 -14.10 4.38 -8.72
N GLN A 25 -14.47 5.53 -8.15
CA GLN A 25 -13.50 6.48 -7.59
C GLN A 25 -12.72 5.88 -6.42
N VAL A 26 -13.39 5.15 -5.52
CA VAL A 26 -12.74 4.44 -4.40
C VAL A 26 -11.78 3.37 -4.91
N ILE A 27 -12.14 2.60 -5.95
CA ILE A 27 -11.22 1.63 -6.56
C ILE A 27 -10.00 2.34 -7.16
N ALA A 28 -10.21 3.43 -7.90
CA ALA A 28 -9.12 4.19 -8.50
C ALA A 28 -8.16 4.73 -7.43
N MET A 29 -8.69 5.29 -6.35
CA MET A 29 -7.92 5.77 -5.20
C MET A 29 -7.13 4.64 -4.53
N ARG A 30 -7.76 3.47 -4.29
CA ARG A 30 -7.08 2.29 -3.72
C ARG A 30 -5.91 1.82 -4.60
N LYS A 31 -6.07 1.86 -5.93
CA LYS A 31 -4.98 1.54 -6.87
C LYS A 31 -3.86 2.58 -6.81
N GLY A 32 -4.20 3.86 -6.74
CA GLY A 32 -3.23 4.95 -6.58
C GLY A 32 -2.41 4.83 -5.30
N ILE A 33 -3.07 4.61 -4.16
CA ILE A 33 -2.39 4.40 -2.86
C ILE A 33 -1.46 3.19 -2.94
N ARG A 34 -1.91 2.06 -3.51
CA ARG A 34 -1.06 0.88 -3.70
C ARG A 34 0.20 1.19 -4.52
N ALA A 35 0.08 2.01 -5.56
CA ALA A 35 1.21 2.42 -6.39
C ALA A 35 2.20 3.31 -5.61
N LEU A 36 1.70 4.22 -4.78
CA LEU A 36 2.51 5.07 -3.92
C LEU A 36 3.30 4.26 -2.88
N LEU A 37 2.62 3.36 -2.16
CA LEU A 37 3.27 2.47 -1.19
C LEU A 37 4.35 1.60 -1.86
N ARG A 38 4.07 1.08 -3.07
CA ARG A 38 5.09 0.35 -3.84
C ARG A 38 6.30 1.23 -4.16
N ALA A 39 6.08 2.47 -4.58
CA ALA A 39 7.16 3.37 -4.92
C ALA A 39 8.02 3.70 -3.69
N ASP A 40 7.41 3.83 -2.51
CA ASP A 40 8.14 4.03 -1.26
C ASP A 40 8.93 2.78 -0.84
N LEU A 41 8.35 1.58 -0.93
CA LEU A 41 9.08 0.32 -0.73
C LEU A 41 10.34 0.23 -1.60
N ILE A 42 10.24 0.58 -2.89
CA ILE A 42 11.39 0.60 -3.81
C ILE A 42 12.40 1.67 -3.40
N ARG A 43 11.95 2.85 -2.99
CA ARG A 43 12.82 3.93 -2.51
C ARG A 43 13.60 3.51 -1.26
N LEU A 44 12.94 2.87 -0.30
CA LEU A 44 13.56 2.35 0.91
C LEU A 44 14.53 1.23 0.59
N TYR A 45 14.18 0.35 -0.35
CA TYR A 45 15.07 -0.70 -0.84
C TYR A 45 16.38 -0.13 -1.36
N ASN A 46 16.31 0.77 -2.34
CA ASN A 46 17.52 1.37 -2.91
C ASN A 46 18.37 2.06 -1.83
N LYS A 47 17.73 2.80 -0.91
CA LYS A 47 18.45 3.52 0.15
C LYS A 47 19.10 2.60 1.19
N TYR A 48 18.38 1.63 1.72
CA TYR A 48 18.86 0.84 2.88
C TYR A 48 19.50 -0.48 2.47
N HIS A 49 19.05 -1.08 1.38
CA HIS A 49 19.62 -2.32 0.84
C HIS A 49 20.82 -2.04 -0.06
N ASP A 50 20.66 -1.20 -1.09
CA ASP A 50 21.73 -1.00 -2.08
C ASP A 50 22.81 -0.02 -1.58
N ASP A 51 22.43 1.11 -0.98
CA ASP A 51 23.40 2.14 -0.58
C ASP A 51 24.06 1.87 0.78
N TYR A 52 23.29 1.40 1.78
CA TYR A 52 23.77 1.29 3.17
C TYR A 52 24.04 -0.14 3.64
N GLY A 53 23.32 -1.14 3.14
CA GLY A 53 23.42 -2.52 3.63
C GLY A 53 22.92 -2.74 5.07
N TYR A 54 22.20 -1.78 5.67
CA TYR A 54 21.57 -1.90 6.98
C TYR A 54 20.26 -1.10 7.04
N CYS A 55 19.33 -1.50 7.91
CA CYS A 55 18.02 -0.87 8.07
C CYS A 55 17.69 -0.65 9.56
N PRO A 56 17.72 0.61 10.05
CA PRO A 56 17.43 0.93 11.45
C PRO A 56 16.07 0.43 11.93
N LEU A 57 15.96 0.10 13.23
CA LEU A 57 14.75 -0.50 13.79
C LEU A 57 13.48 0.34 13.59
N TYR A 58 13.58 1.67 13.71
CA TYR A 58 12.43 2.56 13.48
C TYR A 58 11.95 2.54 12.02
N VAL A 59 12.87 2.36 11.07
CA VAL A 59 12.53 2.24 9.65
C VAL A 59 11.81 0.92 9.41
N LYS A 60 12.29 -0.18 10.00
CA LYS A 60 11.62 -1.49 9.92
C LYS A 60 10.21 -1.46 10.50
N GLN A 61 10.00 -0.79 11.63
CA GLN A 61 8.66 -0.63 12.22
C GLN A 61 7.73 0.13 11.28
N SER A 62 8.19 1.28 10.75
CA SER A 62 7.42 2.05 9.77
C SER A 62 7.11 1.25 8.51
N LEU A 63 8.09 0.49 8.02
CA LEU A 63 7.99 -0.37 6.85
C LEU A 63 6.96 -1.49 7.06
N GLU A 64 6.88 -2.07 8.25
CA GLU A 64 5.90 -3.10 8.59
C GLU A 64 4.46 -2.57 8.51
N ASP A 65 4.22 -1.38 9.06
CA ASP A 65 2.89 -0.75 9.00
C ASP A 65 2.51 -0.38 7.57
N GLU A 66 3.47 0.14 6.81
CA GLU A 66 3.28 0.45 5.38
C GLU A 66 2.97 -0.81 4.57
N TYR A 67 3.74 -1.87 4.78
CA TYR A 67 3.57 -3.15 4.10
C TYR A 67 2.22 -3.80 4.43
N LYS A 68 1.74 -3.72 5.67
CA LYS A 68 0.39 -4.21 6.04
C LYS A 68 -0.70 -3.53 5.20
N GLN A 69 -0.62 -2.22 4.99
CA GLN A 69 -1.57 -1.49 4.15
C GLN A 69 -1.41 -1.87 2.67
N TYR A 70 -0.18 -1.97 2.18
CA TYR A 70 0.11 -2.40 0.82
C TYR A 70 -0.46 -3.80 0.53
N HIS A 71 -0.25 -4.75 1.43
CA HIS A 71 -0.72 -6.12 1.32
C HIS A 71 -2.25 -6.20 1.37
N THR A 72 -2.89 -5.48 2.29
CA THR A 72 -4.36 -5.35 2.39
C THR A 72 -4.99 -4.79 1.11
N LEU A 73 -4.26 -3.92 0.43
CA LEU A 73 -4.68 -3.39 -0.85
C LEU A 73 -4.47 -4.38 -2.01
N ASN A 74 -4.15 -5.65 -1.80
CA ASN A 74 -3.72 -6.63 -2.82
C ASN A 74 -2.38 -6.26 -3.47
N GLY A 75 -1.37 -6.03 -2.65
CA GLY A 75 0.03 -5.91 -3.08
C GLY A 75 0.48 -7.09 -3.94
N ASN A 76 1.52 -6.91 -4.76
CA ASN A 76 2.05 -7.96 -5.62
C ASN A 76 3.30 -8.62 -5.02
N GLY A 77 3.68 -9.79 -5.54
CA GLY A 77 4.82 -10.56 -5.02
C GLY A 77 6.16 -9.83 -5.03
N VAL A 78 6.37 -8.89 -5.96
CA VAL A 78 7.61 -8.09 -6.00
C VAL A 78 7.71 -7.13 -4.81
N GLY A 79 6.60 -6.47 -4.43
CA GLY A 79 6.60 -5.60 -3.26
C GLY A 79 6.83 -6.37 -1.96
N THR A 80 6.28 -7.58 -1.86
CA THR A 80 6.51 -8.50 -0.74
C THR A 80 7.97 -8.94 -0.65
N GLN A 81 8.62 -9.26 -1.77
CA GLN A 81 10.04 -9.62 -1.78
C GLN A 81 10.93 -8.46 -1.31
N ILE A 82 10.65 -7.24 -1.78
CA ILE A 82 11.35 -6.03 -1.34
C ILE A 82 11.22 -5.83 0.17
N TYR A 83 10.01 -5.96 0.70
CA TYR A 83 9.76 -5.88 2.13
C TYR A 83 10.60 -6.88 2.92
N HIS A 84 10.60 -8.16 2.52
CA HIS A 84 11.39 -9.18 3.21
C HIS A 84 12.89 -8.90 3.15
N ALA A 85 13.41 -8.51 1.99
CA ALA A 85 14.83 -8.18 1.85
C ALA A 85 15.25 -7.02 2.76
N LEU A 86 14.41 -5.99 2.93
CA LEU A 86 14.65 -4.90 3.87
C LEU A 86 14.59 -5.36 5.35
N MET A 87 13.70 -6.29 5.67
CA MET A 87 13.57 -6.83 7.03
C MET A 87 14.72 -7.75 7.42
N GLU A 88 15.37 -8.39 6.44
CA GLU A 88 16.55 -9.27 6.63
C GLU A 88 17.85 -8.49 6.87
N LEU A 89 17.92 -7.20 6.50
CA LEU A 89 19.10 -6.38 6.71
C LEU A 89 19.47 -6.25 8.20
N PRO A 90 20.76 -6.09 8.56
CA PRO A 90 21.15 -5.77 9.93
C PRO A 90 20.53 -4.44 10.38
N THR A 91 20.32 -4.28 11.68
CA THR A 91 19.71 -3.05 12.25
C THR A 91 20.72 -1.98 12.60
N GLU A 92 21.99 -2.36 12.69
CA GLU A 92 23.12 -1.49 13.01
C GLU A 92 23.99 -1.33 11.77
N PRO A 93 24.63 -0.16 11.57
CA PRO A 93 25.57 0.03 10.49
C PRO A 93 26.74 -0.96 10.62
N PRO A 94 27.34 -1.40 9.51
CA PRO A 94 28.59 -2.14 9.56
C PRO A 94 29.60 -1.30 10.35
N ASN A 95 30.18 -1.84 11.43
CA ASN A 95 31.18 -1.13 12.22
C ASN A 95 32.34 -0.74 11.30
N GLU A 96 32.52 0.56 11.07
CA GLU A 96 33.70 1.10 10.41
C GLU A 96 34.90 0.97 11.37
N GLY A 97 35.62 -0.16 11.29
CA GLY A 97 36.97 -0.31 11.83
C GLY A 97 37.10 -0.88 13.25
N GLU A 98 37.18 -2.20 13.36
CA GLU A 98 38.17 -2.86 14.24
C GLU A 98 39.09 -3.69 13.34
N ASP A 99 40.08 -3.03 12.72
CA ASP A 99 41.30 -3.63 12.16
C ASP A 99 42.45 -2.61 12.27
#